data_AF-A0A821WSU1-F1
#
_entry.id   AF-A0A821WSU1-F1
#
_cell.length_a   1.000
_cell.length_b   1.000
_cell.length_c   1.000
_cell.angle_alpha   90.00
_cell.angle_beta   90.00
_cell.angle_gamma   90.00
#
_symmetry.space_group_name_H-M   'P 1'
#
loop_
_entity.id
_entity.type
_entity.pdbx_description
1 polymer ?
#
loop_
_entity_poly.entity_id
_entity_poly.type
_entity_poly.pdbx_seq_one_letter_code
_entity_poly.pdbx_strand_id
1 'polypeptide(L)'
;MNDLEDHIKDQLRRFLNANYFPMLLPDVAWILTYLKQQTNSKSTQIIQRIFQKSDSLQISIEKYLDSRSYSITSHEFPLVRDILIRSYNSELMHNINRPEYLLRMLTYRKEHKTDHFIEWFKCFLCETDENWIRYQDLVYHWTNCFVKDQIALFEIMKEVDSLIDLWIKVAPNNNQRSDFFVAHMVTQCFSQENMNNLLKNALHTVNNEKFLEAFKKQYEKEKLANVKGQLRNLKDPTNPLFQLINIAEEQQRQNKLVEDLIILAASMIEVEDNELLNDTFNNPSRGTFVYLILFDKSLSSLSIHKTIVNRLSQQWTKWEQGTLLASDIRTWENFPKEQKAIFHEIWPLVAKETEKTVDIDSVFDVSCKALKAKLETNDKIITCLDTYCQDAIDKSTYDDLVKNWHERFEIESIHLIDIPPALSNIVEFADELNPYAASIAWKTYLDRQTAPSRNNRSLERNPIARQLSEELDNDTTSRQEEEFSTGRIDISRKKPYHVYK
;
A
#
# COMPACT_ATOMS: atom_id res chain seq x y z
N MET A 1 44.59 -36.02 55.29
CA MET A 1 44.37 -36.31 53.85
C MET A 1 43.94 -37.77 53.66
N ASN A 2 44.55 -38.74 54.37
CA ASN A 2 44.13 -40.15 54.36
C ASN A 2 42.70 -40.40 54.89
N ASP A 3 42.24 -39.66 55.91
CA ASP A 3 40.89 -39.86 56.48
C ASP A 3 39.74 -39.55 55.50
N LEU A 4 39.93 -38.56 54.62
CA LEU A 4 38.93 -38.25 53.60
C LEU A 4 38.90 -39.33 52.51
N GLU A 5 40.06 -39.87 52.15
CA GLU A 5 40.18 -40.94 51.16
C GLU A 5 39.58 -42.25 51.69
N ASP A 6 39.82 -42.57 52.97
CA ASP A 6 39.24 -43.75 53.62
C ASP A 6 37.74 -43.60 53.89
N HIS A 7 37.27 -42.39 54.22
CA HIS A 7 35.83 -42.11 54.29
C HIS A 7 35.16 -42.25 52.92
N ILE A 8 35.78 -41.74 51.84
CA ILE A 8 35.27 -41.89 50.47
C ILE A 8 35.27 -43.37 50.04
N LYS A 9 36.31 -44.14 50.37
CA LYS A 9 36.39 -45.57 50.09
C LYS A 9 35.34 -46.38 50.87
N ASP A 10 35.08 -46.04 52.13
CA ASP A 10 34.05 -46.71 52.93
C ASP A 10 32.64 -46.39 52.42
N GLN A 11 32.37 -45.12 52.08
CA GLN A 11 31.13 -44.72 51.42
C GLN A 11 30.96 -45.45 50.07
N LEU A 12 31.99 -45.46 49.22
CA LEU A 12 32.00 -46.20 47.95
C LEU A 12 31.71 -47.70 48.14
N ARG A 13 32.32 -48.34 49.14
CA ARG A 13 32.05 -49.76 49.46
C ARG A 13 30.61 -49.97 49.91
N ARG A 14 30.02 -49.05 50.67
CA ARG A 14 28.61 -49.11 51.07
C ARG A 14 27.69 -48.90 49.86
N PHE A 15 28.01 -47.94 48.99
CA PHE A 15 27.26 -47.67 47.76
C PHE A 15 27.31 -48.83 46.75
N LEU A 16 28.46 -49.47 46.59
CA LEU A 16 28.67 -50.54 45.59
C LEU A 16 28.15 -51.91 46.05
N ASN A 17 28.11 -52.18 47.36
CA ASN A 17 27.72 -53.49 47.89
C ASN A 17 26.25 -53.56 48.34
N ALA A 18 25.54 -52.43 48.40
CA ALA A 18 24.13 -52.42 48.73
C ALA A 18 23.28 -52.73 47.49
N ASN A 19 22.62 -53.90 47.47
CA ASN A 19 21.70 -54.30 46.38
C ASN A 19 20.46 -53.39 46.24
N TYR A 20 20.20 -52.52 47.22
CA TYR A 20 19.09 -51.56 47.19
C TYR A 20 19.44 -50.36 48.08
N PHE A 21 19.92 -49.27 47.48
CA PHE A 21 20.06 -47.99 48.17
C PHE A 21 19.15 -46.98 47.47
N PRO A 22 18.17 -46.37 48.16
CA PRO A 22 17.41 -45.26 47.58
C PRO A 22 18.37 -44.08 47.44
N MET A 23 18.80 -43.82 46.21
CA MET A 23 19.67 -42.69 45.91
C MET A 23 18.88 -41.38 46.03
N LEU A 24 19.42 -40.41 46.77
CA LEU A 24 18.83 -39.08 46.91
C LEU A 24 19.59 -38.08 46.02
N LEU A 25 18.95 -36.96 45.67
CA LEU A 25 19.58 -35.92 44.85
C LEU A 25 20.96 -35.45 45.38
N PRO A 26 21.18 -35.26 46.69
CA PRO A 26 22.50 -34.85 47.21
C PRO A 26 23.61 -35.87 46.92
N ASP A 27 23.27 -37.17 46.88
CA ASP A 27 24.24 -38.23 46.57
C ASP A 27 24.66 -38.14 45.10
N VAL A 28 23.69 -37.97 44.20
CA VAL A 28 23.93 -37.75 42.77
C VAL A 28 24.75 -36.48 42.56
N ALA A 29 24.38 -35.39 43.25
CA ALA A 29 25.07 -34.10 43.16
C ALA A 29 26.55 -34.20 43.56
N TRP A 30 26.81 -34.91 44.66
CA TRP A 30 28.15 -35.12 45.18
C TRP A 30 29.01 -35.93 44.20
N ILE A 31 28.47 -37.03 43.66
CA ILE A 31 29.18 -37.89 42.70
C ILE A 31 29.60 -37.10 41.45
N LEU A 32 28.69 -36.32 40.86
CA LEU A 32 29.00 -35.51 39.68
C LEU A 32 30.01 -34.40 39.96
N THR A 33 29.87 -33.76 41.12
CA THR A 33 30.79 -32.72 41.56
C THR A 33 32.20 -33.30 41.73
N TYR A 34 32.30 -34.54 42.21
CA TYR A 34 33.55 -35.28 42.33
C TYR A 34 34.13 -35.67 40.95
N LEU A 35 33.30 -36.14 40.03
CA LEU A 35 33.70 -36.44 38.65
C LEU A 35 34.22 -35.21 37.89
N LYS A 36 33.73 -34.00 38.24
CA LYS A 36 34.16 -32.73 37.65
C LYS A 36 35.55 -32.27 38.09
N GLN A 37 36.06 -32.75 39.23
CA GLN A 37 37.34 -32.26 39.77
C GLN A 37 38.51 -32.63 38.84
N GLN A 38 39.21 -31.62 38.32
CA GLN A 38 40.50 -31.82 37.64
C GLN A 38 41.54 -32.22 38.69
N THR A 39 42.07 -33.45 38.64
CA THR A 39 43.06 -33.89 39.62
C THR A 39 44.17 -34.74 39.00
N ASN A 40 45.39 -34.52 39.49
CA ASN A 40 46.58 -35.30 39.13
C ASN A 40 46.79 -36.51 40.06
N SER A 41 45.84 -36.78 40.96
CA SER A 41 45.91 -37.87 41.94
C SER A 41 45.44 -39.19 41.34
N LYS A 42 46.28 -40.23 41.44
CA LYS A 42 45.95 -41.60 41.01
C LYS A 42 44.73 -42.16 41.74
N SER A 43 44.54 -41.82 43.02
CA SER A 43 43.38 -42.27 43.81
C SER A 43 42.07 -41.68 43.28
N THR A 44 42.07 -40.39 42.92
CA THR A 44 40.88 -39.74 42.36
C THR A 44 40.52 -40.31 40.99
N GLN A 45 41.50 -40.57 40.12
CA GLN A 45 41.26 -41.22 38.83
C GLN A 45 40.68 -42.63 38.96
N ILE A 46 41.10 -43.39 39.97
CA ILE A 46 40.54 -44.71 40.28
C ILE A 46 39.08 -44.58 40.71
N ILE A 47 38.78 -43.65 41.61
CA ILE A 47 37.41 -43.41 42.09
C ILE A 47 36.49 -42.95 40.94
N GLN A 48 36.98 -42.06 40.06
CA GLN A 48 36.24 -41.62 38.88
C GLN A 48 35.91 -42.82 37.94
N ARG A 49 36.88 -43.72 37.70
CA ARG A 49 36.65 -44.94 36.92
C ARG A 49 35.67 -45.91 37.58
N ILE A 50 35.70 -46.02 38.91
CA ILE A 50 34.77 -46.87 39.67
C ILE A 50 33.34 -46.37 39.49
N PHE A 51 33.12 -45.06 39.61
CA PHE A 51 31.80 -44.48 39.36
C PHE A 51 31.35 -44.72 37.92
N GLN A 52 32.21 -44.42 36.93
CA GLN A 52 31.90 -44.59 35.52
C GLN A 52 31.50 -46.02 35.12
N LYS A 53 32.11 -47.04 35.76
CA LYS A 53 31.90 -48.46 35.44
C LYS A 53 30.93 -49.19 36.36
N SER A 54 30.23 -48.49 37.27
CA SER A 54 29.36 -49.14 38.24
C SER A 54 27.92 -49.29 37.70
N ASP A 55 27.55 -50.51 37.32
CA ASP A 55 26.20 -50.84 36.85
C ASP A 55 25.13 -50.54 37.93
N SER A 56 25.42 -50.85 39.21
CA SER A 56 24.51 -50.56 40.33
C SER A 56 24.22 -49.07 40.49
N LEU A 57 25.26 -48.23 40.30
CA LEU A 57 25.13 -46.79 40.36
C LEU A 57 24.30 -46.26 39.18
N GLN A 58 24.58 -46.75 37.98
CA GLN A 58 23.83 -46.39 36.77
C GLN A 58 22.34 -46.74 36.91
N ILE A 59 22.03 -47.98 37.34
CA ILE A 59 20.65 -48.43 37.59
C ILE A 59 19.95 -47.56 38.65
N SER A 60 20.69 -47.12 39.68
CA SER A 60 20.12 -46.29 40.74
C SER A 60 19.83 -44.86 40.26
N ILE A 61 20.70 -44.29 39.44
CA ILE A 61 20.48 -42.99 38.79
C ILE A 61 19.31 -43.09 37.79
N GLU A 62 19.26 -44.16 37.00
CA GLU A 62 18.16 -44.43 36.06
C GLU A 62 16.82 -44.55 36.81
N LYS A 63 16.72 -45.40 37.84
CA LYS A 63 15.51 -45.53 38.67
C LYS A 63 15.08 -44.21 39.31
N TYR A 64 16.02 -43.39 39.73
CA TYR A 64 15.74 -42.07 40.29
C TYR A 64 15.09 -41.16 39.22
N LEU A 65 15.70 -41.07 38.04
CA LEU A 65 15.25 -40.23 36.93
C LEU A 65 13.99 -40.75 36.24
N ASP A 66 13.74 -42.06 36.29
CA ASP A 66 12.53 -42.72 35.79
C ASP A 66 11.40 -42.80 36.82
N SER A 67 11.64 -42.40 38.08
CA SER A 67 10.59 -42.39 39.08
C SER A 67 9.50 -41.39 38.70
N ARG A 68 8.30 -41.91 38.42
CA ARG A 68 7.15 -41.10 37.96
C ARG A 68 6.73 -39.99 38.94
N SER A 69 7.16 -40.06 40.20
CA SER A 69 6.81 -39.13 41.27
C SER A 69 7.77 -37.96 41.43
N TYR A 70 8.87 -37.89 40.68
CA TYR A 70 9.88 -36.85 40.87
C TYR A 70 9.59 -35.62 40.00
N SER A 71 9.04 -34.57 40.60
CA SER A 71 8.95 -33.23 40.00
C SER A 71 10.21 -32.43 40.34
N ILE A 72 10.96 -32.03 39.32
CA ILE A 72 12.19 -31.26 39.49
C ILE A 72 11.82 -29.83 39.80
N THR A 73 12.18 -29.37 40.99
CA THR A 73 12.01 -27.96 41.34
C THR A 73 12.97 -27.08 40.53
N SER A 74 12.66 -25.80 40.39
CA SER A 74 13.55 -24.86 39.66
C SER A 74 14.97 -24.79 40.24
N HIS A 75 15.17 -25.14 41.51
CA HIS A 75 16.47 -25.15 42.18
C HIS A 75 17.31 -26.40 41.85
N GLU A 76 16.66 -27.52 41.57
CA GLU A 76 17.30 -28.78 41.20
C GLU A 76 17.62 -28.84 39.70
N PHE A 77 16.97 -27.96 38.92
CA PHE A 77 17.09 -27.88 37.48
C PHE A 77 18.54 -27.73 36.97
N PRO A 78 19.39 -26.82 37.50
CA PRO A 78 20.78 -26.68 37.03
C PRO A 78 21.61 -27.94 37.27
N LEU A 79 21.29 -28.70 38.33
CA LEU A 79 21.99 -29.92 38.67
C LEU A 79 21.61 -31.06 37.72
N VAL A 80 20.32 -31.23 37.46
CA VAL A 80 19.80 -32.22 36.51
C VAL A 80 20.27 -31.93 35.09
N ARG A 81 20.30 -30.65 34.71
CA ARG A 81 20.95 -30.20 33.48
C ARG A 81 22.39 -30.68 33.39
N ASP A 82 23.18 -30.44 34.44
CA ASP A 82 24.59 -30.81 34.49
C ASP A 82 24.79 -32.33 34.46
N ILE A 83 23.84 -33.12 34.99
CA ILE A 83 23.79 -34.58 34.86
C ILE A 83 23.68 -34.98 33.38
N LEU A 84 22.70 -34.43 32.69
CA LEU A 84 22.31 -34.89 31.35
C LEU A 84 23.25 -34.45 30.23
N ILE A 85 23.92 -33.30 30.38
CA ILE A 85 24.58 -32.61 29.27
C ILE A 85 26.07 -32.91 29.14
N ARG A 86 26.75 -33.24 30.24
CA ARG A 86 28.20 -33.23 30.25
C ARG A 86 28.79 -34.50 29.65
N SER A 87 29.79 -34.33 28.78
CA SER A 87 30.42 -35.41 28.01
C SER A 87 31.00 -36.55 28.85
N TYR A 88 31.51 -36.24 30.06
CA TYR A 88 32.06 -37.24 30.99
C TYR A 88 30.98 -38.05 31.74
N ASN A 89 29.70 -37.68 31.62
CA ASN A 89 28.57 -38.43 32.17
C ASN A 89 27.99 -39.45 31.16
N SER A 90 28.45 -39.45 29.91
CA SER A 90 27.94 -40.35 28.85
C SER A 90 27.97 -41.82 29.28
N GLU A 91 29.04 -42.25 29.96
CA GLU A 91 29.16 -43.62 30.49
C GLU A 91 28.19 -43.91 31.65
N LEU A 92 27.92 -42.91 32.52
CA LEU A 92 27.01 -43.06 33.66
C LEU A 92 25.53 -43.01 33.28
N MET A 93 25.23 -42.37 32.16
CA MET A 93 23.87 -42.02 31.74
C MET A 93 23.42 -42.78 30.51
N HIS A 94 24.19 -43.77 30.05
CA HIS A 94 23.96 -44.46 28.78
C HIS A 94 22.62 -45.21 28.71
N ASN A 95 22.06 -45.63 29.84
CA ASN A 95 20.78 -46.33 29.91
C ASN A 95 19.57 -45.38 29.97
N ILE A 96 19.78 -44.08 30.16
CA ILE A 96 18.67 -43.14 30.33
C ILE A 96 18.21 -42.63 28.99
N ASN A 97 16.93 -42.86 28.68
CA ASN A 97 16.27 -42.27 27.54
C ASN A 97 16.06 -40.76 27.75
N ARG A 98 17.10 -39.97 27.42
CA ARG A 98 17.12 -38.52 27.64
C ARG A 98 15.94 -37.78 26.99
N PRO A 99 15.53 -38.05 25.74
CA PRO A 99 14.33 -37.44 25.17
C PRO A 99 13.06 -37.68 25.99
N GLU A 100 12.84 -38.92 26.44
CA GLU A 100 11.68 -39.27 27.26
C GLU A 100 11.74 -38.57 28.63
N TYR A 101 12.92 -38.51 29.23
CA TYR A 101 13.15 -37.78 30.47
C TYR A 101 12.82 -36.28 30.32
N LEU A 102 13.34 -35.64 29.27
CA LEU A 102 13.08 -34.23 28.96
C LEU A 102 11.57 -33.96 28.75
N LEU A 103 10.86 -34.87 28.07
CA LEU A 103 9.40 -34.78 27.91
C LEU A 103 8.66 -34.89 29.25
N ARG A 104 9.06 -35.81 30.13
CA ARG A 104 8.46 -35.95 31.46
C ARG A 104 8.65 -34.68 32.29
N MET A 105 9.81 -34.02 32.21
CA MET A 105 10.05 -32.73 32.87
C MET A 105 9.06 -31.65 32.42
N LEU A 106 8.69 -31.62 31.13
CA LEU A 106 7.69 -30.68 30.61
C LEU A 106 6.25 -31.01 31.03
N THR A 107 5.99 -32.20 31.55
CA THR A 107 4.63 -32.67 31.86
C THR A 107 4.16 -32.18 33.25
N TYR A 108 5.09 -31.87 34.17
CA TYR A 108 4.80 -31.41 35.53
C TYR A 108 4.77 -29.87 35.65
N ARG A 109 3.73 -29.26 35.08
CA ARG A 109 3.70 -27.81 34.73
C ARG A 109 3.26 -26.81 35.81
N LYS A 110 2.67 -27.26 36.92
CA LYS A 110 1.83 -26.40 37.78
C LYS A 110 2.56 -25.23 38.47
N GLU A 111 3.89 -25.21 38.48
CA GLU A 111 4.70 -24.20 39.20
C GLU A 111 5.83 -23.58 38.36
N HIS A 112 5.89 -23.86 37.06
CA HIS A 112 7.03 -23.43 36.23
C HIS A 112 6.87 -21.96 35.78
N LYS A 113 7.91 -21.15 36.02
CA LYS A 113 8.04 -19.79 35.50
C LYS A 113 8.65 -19.80 34.09
N THR A 114 8.53 -18.69 33.36
CA THR A 114 9.14 -18.52 32.02
C THR A 114 10.62 -18.90 31.97
N ASP A 115 11.41 -18.47 32.96
CA ASP A 115 12.85 -18.79 33.06
C ASP A 115 13.11 -20.30 33.04
N HIS A 116 12.20 -21.09 33.60
CA HIS A 116 12.31 -22.55 33.58
C HIS A 116 12.18 -23.10 32.16
N PHE A 117 11.27 -22.57 31.34
CA PHE A 117 11.13 -22.99 29.95
C PHE A 117 12.34 -22.60 29.11
N ILE A 118 12.90 -21.41 29.34
CA ILE A 118 14.12 -20.96 28.66
C ILE A 118 15.31 -21.84 29.04
N GLU A 119 15.54 -22.07 30.34
CA GLU A 119 16.62 -22.95 30.79
C GLU A 119 16.42 -24.40 30.32
N TRP A 120 15.18 -24.90 30.31
CA TRP A 120 14.84 -26.19 29.69
C TRP A 120 15.25 -26.26 28.23
N PHE A 121 14.92 -25.22 27.45
CA PHE A 121 15.26 -25.18 26.04
C PHE A 121 16.77 -25.29 25.85
N LYS A 122 17.57 -24.52 26.60
CA LYS A 122 19.04 -24.57 26.56
C LYS A 122 19.57 -26.00 26.83
N CYS A 123 18.92 -26.77 27.69
CA CYS A 123 19.34 -28.13 28.03
C CYS A 123 19.09 -29.14 26.90
N PHE A 124 18.00 -28.94 26.19
CA PHE A 124 17.63 -29.72 25.00
C PHE A 124 18.62 -29.49 23.85
N LEU A 125 19.18 -28.29 23.73
CA LEU A 125 20.10 -27.95 22.63
C LEU A 125 21.41 -28.73 22.64
N CYS A 126 21.86 -29.22 23.80
CA CYS A 126 23.21 -29.75 23.96
C CYS A 126 23.45 -31.16 23.37
N GLU A 127 22.57 -31.68 22.53
CA GLU A 127 22.78 -32.95 21.81
C GLU A 127 23.14 -32.72 20.34
N THR A 128 24.22 -33.36 19.92
CA THR A 128 24.56 -33.56 18.50
C THR A 128 23.69 -34.64 17.84
N ASP A 129 22.70 -35.19 18.54
CA ASP A 129 21.96 -36.39 18.13
C ASP A 129 21.32 -36.18 16.76
N GLU A 130 21.49 -37.13 15.84
CA GLU A 130 21.11 -37.03 14.42
C GLU A 130 19.60 -37.18 14.19
N ASN A 131 18.84 -37.57 15.23
CA ASN A 131 17.42 -37.92 15.11
C ASN A 131 16.49 -36.69 15.04
N TRP A 132 16.27 -36.23 13.80
CA TRP A 132 15.41 -35.08 13.44
C TRP A 132 13.96 -35.17 13.95
N ILE A 133 13.33 -36.35 13.93
CA ILE A 133 11.91 -36.49 14.29
C ILE A 133 11.70 -36.20 15.79
N ARG A 134 12.57 -36.77 16.63
CA ARG A 134 12.52 -36.57 18.09
C ARG A 134 12.72 -35.11 18.51
N TYR A 135 13.53 -34.38 17.74
CA TYR A 135 13.73 -32.95 17.93
C TYR A 135 12.43 -32.16 17.74
N GLN A 136 11.69 -32.45 16.66
CA GLN A 136 10.45 -31.72 16.35
C GLN A 136 9.44 -31.93 17.47
N ASP A 137 9.27 -33.18 17.93
CA ASP A 137 8.38 -33.53 19.04
C ASP A 137 8.71 -32.75 20.32
N LEU A 138 9.99 -32.62 20.68
CA LEU A 138 10.42 -31.87 21.86
C LEU A 138 10.08 -30.38 21.76
N VAL A 139 10.29 -29.75 20.59
CA VAL A 139 9.91 -28.34 20.35
C VAL A 139 8.39 -28.16 20.43
N TYR A 140 7.61 -29.08 19.86
CA TYR A 140 6.15 -29.07 19.95
C TYR A 140 5.68 -29.18 21.40
N HIS A 141 6.22 -30.13 22.17
CA HIS A 141 5.85 -30.29 23.58
C HIS A 141 6.27 -29.10 24.44
N TRP A 142 7.44 -28.53 24.19
CA TRP A 142 7.95 -27.35 24.89
C TRP A 142 7.04 -26.13 24.64
N THR A 143 6.74 -25.81 23.39
CA THR A 143 5.83 -24.70 23.04
C THR A 143 4.43 -24.89 23.62
N ASN A 144 3.89 -26.11 23.57
CA ASN A 144 2.60 -26.44 24.19
C ASN A 144 2.54 -26.24 25.72
N CYS A 145 3.68 -26.00 26.38
CA CYS A 145 3.71 -25.69 27.82
C CYS A 145 3.33 -24.24 28.12
N PHE A 146 3.64 -23.30 27.24
CA PHE A 146 3.49 -21.87 27.50
C PHE A 146 2.66 -21.13 26.45
N VAL A 147 2.36 -21.71 25.28
CA VAL A 147 1.69 -21.00 24.18
C VAL A 147 0.30 -20.44 24.51
N LYS A 148 -0.37 -21.01 25.52
CA LYS A 148 -1.66 -20.53 26.03
C LYS A 148 -1.52 -19.44 27.10
N ASP A 149 -0.34 -19.30 27.68
CA ASP A 149 0.00 -18.23 28.63
C ASP A 149 0.67 -17.09 27.87
N GLN A 150 -0.10 -16.03 27.64
CA GLN A 150 0.34 -14.88 26.85
C GLN A 150 1.57 -14.20 27.46
N ILE A 151 1.68 -14.16 28.79
CA ILE A 151 2.82 -13.54 29.48
C ILE A 151 4.07 -14.39 29.25
N ALA A 152 3.97 -15.70 29.44
CA ALA A 152 5.08 -16.61 29.21
C ALA A 152 5.54 -16.59 27.75
N LEU A 153 4.61 -16.56 26.80
CA LEU A 153 4.94 -16.41 25.38
C LEU A 153 5.67 -15.09 25.11
N PHE A 154 5.22 -13.97 25.66
CA PHE A 154 5.86 -12.67 25.43
C PHE A 154 7.31 -12.66 25.93
N GLU A 155 7.55 -13.17 27.14
CA GLU A 155 8.89 -13.25 27.71
C GLU A 155 9.80 -14.19 26.90
N ILE A 156 9.28 -15.32 26.41
CA ILE A 156 10.05 -16.22 25.52
C ILE A 156 10.34 -15.56 24.16
N MET A 157 9.39 -14.82 23.60
CA MET A 157 9.60 -14.14 22.33
C MET A 157 10.63 -13.01 22.43
N LYS A 158 10.76 -12.34 23.57
CA LYS A 158 11.84 -11.37 23.82
C LYS A 158 13.22 -12.02 23.77
N GLU A 159 13.31 -13.29 24.14
CA GLU A 159 14.55 -14.08 24.14
C GLU A 159 14.76 -14.88 22.85
N VAL A 160 13.86 -14.79 21.86
CA VAL A 160 13.90 -15.68 20.69
C VAL A 160 15.23 -15.57 19.91
N ASP A 161 15.81 -14.37 19.83
CA ASP A 161 17.10 -14.14 19.18
C ASP A 161 18.21 -14.96 19.88
N SER A 162 18.26 -14.89 21.23
CA SER A 162 19.27 -15.61 22.03
C SER A 162 19.09 -17.13 21.89
N LEU A 163 17.85 -17.60 21.78
CA LEU A 163 17.52 -19.00 21.55
C LEU A 163 17.93 -19.48 20.14
N ILE A 164 17.74 -18.65 19.11
CA ILE A 164 18.17 -18.95 17.73
C ILE A 164 19.70 -18.96 17.63
N ASP A 165 20.38 -17.99 18.23
CA ASP A 165 21.84 -17.92 18.22
C ASP A 165 22.48 -19.11 18.93
N LEU A 166 21.87 -19.54 20.05
CA LEU A 166 22.32 -20.72 20.75
C LEU A 166 22.17 -21.98 19.90
N TRP A 167 21.10 -22.09 19.09
CA TRP A 167 20.94 -23.17 18.12
C TRP A 167 22.05 -23.19 17.08
N ILE A 168 22.30 -22.05 16.45
CA ILE A 168 23.34 -21.91 15.41
C ILE A 168 24.71 -22.28 15.99
N LYS A 169 24.98 -21.91 17.24
CA LYS A 169 26.23 -22.27 17.93
C LYS A 169 26.38 -23.77 18.18
N VAL A 170 25.31 -24.46 18.58
CA VAL A 170 25.39 -25.88 18.93
C VAL A 170 25.39 -26.78 17.69
N ALA A 171 24.72 -26.37 16.61
CA ALA A 171 24.65 -27.13 15.36
C ALA A 171 24.91 -26.25 14.12
N PRO A 172 26.13 -25.71 13.94
CA PRO A 172 26.43 -24.70 12.91
C PRO A 172 26.24 -25.17 11.47
N ASN A 173 26.27 -26.49 11.24
CA ASN A 173 26.07 -27.09 9.91
C ASN A 173 24.64 -27.60 9.68
N ASN A 174 23.70 -27.36 10.62
CA ASN A 174 22.32 -27.87 10.55
C ASN A 174 21.30 -26.75 10.49
N ASN A 175 21.25 -26.05 9.34
CA ASN A 175 20.29 -24.97 9.11
C ASN A 175 18.84 -25.43 9.24
N GLN A 176 18.55 -26.69 8.89
CA GLN A 176 17.21 -27.27 8.95
C GLN A 176 16.58 -27.12 10.34
N ARG A 177 17.35 -27.33 11.43
CA ARG A 177 16.86 -27.18 12.82
C ARG A 177 16.46 -25.75 13.13
N SER A 178 17.37 -24.81 12.84
CA SER A 178 17.12 -23.40 13.07
C SER A 178 15.91 -22.91 12.27
N ASP A 179 15.78 -23.34 11.02
CA ASP A 179 14.70 -22.93 10.13
C ASP A 179 13.35 -23.51 10.59
N PHE A 180 13.32 -24.76 11.05
CA PHE A 180 12.12 -25.34 11.66
C PHE A 180 11.73 -24.61 12.95
N PHE A 181 12.68 -24.35 13.85
CA PHE A 181 12.40 -23.64 15.09
C PHE A 181 11.81 -22.26 14.82
N VAL A 182 12.41 -21.50 13.90
CA VAL A 182 11.91 -20.20 13.47
C VAL A 182 10.50 -20.32 12.90
N ALA A 183 10.28 -21.21 11.95
CA ALA A 183 8.95 -21.40 11.33
C ALA A 183 7.89 -21.81 12.36
N HIS A 184 8.26 -22.67 13.31
CA HIS A 184 7.37 -23.11 14.38
C HIS A 184 7.02 -21.96 15.33
N MET A 185 8.00 -21.19 15.79
CA MET A 185 7.75 -20.03 16.66
C MET A 185 6.93 -18.96 15.97
N VAL A 186 7.19 -18.68 14.69
CA VAL A 186 6.32 -17.81 13.87
C VAL A 186 4.90 -18.35 13.85
N THR A 187 4.71 -19.64 13.56
CA THR A 187 3.37 -20.27 13.59
C THR A 187 2.67 -20.09 14.93
N GLN A 188 3.39 -20.20 16.05
CA GLN A 188 2.83 -19.95 17.38
C GLN A 188 2.45 -18.48 17.63
N CYS A 189 3.10 -17.52 16.96
CA CYS A 189 2.69 -16.12 17.01
C CYS A 189 1.33 -15.91 16.33
N PHE A 190 1.10 -16.58 15.20
CA PHE A 190 -0.15 -16.47 14.43
C PHE A 190 -1.30 -17.28 15.02
N SER A 191 -1.02 -18.29 15.86
CA SER A 191 -2.04 -19.02 16.60
C SER A 191 -2.63 -18.23 17.77
N GLN A 192 -2.06 -17.07 18.12
CA GLN A 192 -2.58 -16.21 19.19
C GLN A 192 -3.82 -15.45 18.75
N GLU A 193 -4.84 -15.42 19.61
CA GLU A 193 -6.08 -14.66 19.37
C GLU A 193 -5.81 -13.15 19.18
N ASN A 194 -4.81 -12.61 19.87
CA ASN A 194 -4.42 -11.20 19.79
C ASN A 194 -2.94 -11.03 19.42
N MET A 195 -2.64 -11.27 18.14
CA MET A 195 -1.32 -11.04 17.55
C MET A 195 -0.85 -9.58 17.66
N ASN A 196 -1.76 -8.60 17.68
CA ASN A 196 -1.40 -7.18 17.80
C ASN A 196 -0.75 -6.87 19.15
N ASN A 197 -1.23 -7.51 20.23
CA ASN A 197 -0.57 -7.41 21.53
C ASN A 197 0.84 -8.00 21.51
N LEU A 198 1.07 -9.06 20.73
CA LEU A 198 2.38 -9.68 20.59
C LEU A 198 3.36 -8.75 19.84
N LEU A 199 2.90 -8.12 18.74
CA LEU A 199 3.64 -7.08 18.02
C LEU A 199 4.01 -5.91 18.94
N LYS A 200 3.06 -5.46 19.76
CA LYS A 200 3.24 -4.33 20.67
C LYS A 200 4.20 -4.62 21.83
N ASN A 201 4.11 -5.80 22.45
CA ASN A 201 4.76 -6.04 23.75
C ASN A 201 6.01 -6.92 23.69
N ALA A 202 6.20 -7.71 22.63
CA ALA A 202 7.30 -8.67 22.57
C ALA A 202 8.13 -8.57 21.29
N LEU A 203 7.50 -8.50 20.11
CA LEU A 203 8.24 -8.64 18.84
C LEU A 203 9.10 -7.42 18.49
N HIS A 204 8.92 -6.29 19.17
CA HIS A 204 9.76 -5.10 18.96
C HIS A 204 11.23 -5.29 19.37
N THR A 205 11.54 -6.30 20.20
CA THR A 205 12.92 -6.60 20.62
C THR A 205 13.63 -7.61 19.71
N VAL A 206 12.91 -8.21 18.75
CA VAL A 206 13.42 -9.28 17.89
C VAL A 206 14.18 -8.67 16.71
N ASN A 207 15.43 -9.08 16.53
CA ASN A 207 16.34 -8.59 15.50
C ASN A 207 16.79 -9.69 14.54
N ASN A 208 16.54 -10.97 14.85
CA ASN A 208 16.98 -12.08 13.99
C ASN A 208 16.30 -12.02 12.60
N GLU A 209 17.11 -11.80 11.56
CA GLU A 209 16.60 -11.59 10.19
C GLU A 209 15.81 -12.78 9.64
N LYS A 210 16.22 -14.02 9.95
CA LYS A 210 15.48 -15.21 9.52
C LYS A 210 14.08 -15.24 10.12
N PHE A 211 13.97 -14.91 11.41
CA PHE A 211 12.69 -14.82 12.08
C PHE A 211 11.81 -13.73 11.48
N LEU A 212 12.35 -12.51 11.34
CA LEU A 212 11.61 -11.38 10.79
C LEU A 212 11.12 -11.66 9.37
N GLU A 213 11.94 -12.29 8.52
CA GLU A 213 11.55 -12.65 7.16
C GLU A 213 10.47 -13.74 7.11
N ALA A 214 10.59 -14.77 7.94
CA ALA A 214 9.57 -15.81 8.07
C ALA A 214 8.25 -15.24 8.60
N PHE A 215 8.32 -14.31 9.56
CA PHE A 215 7.15 -13.62 10.11
C PHE A 215 6.43 -12.79 9.04
N LYS A 216 7.17 -11.97 8.28
CA LYS A 216 6.60 -11.15 7.20
C LYS A 216 5.88 -12.00 6.15
N LYS A 217 6.50 -13.10 5.71
CA LYS A 217 5.89 -14.04 4.75
C LYS A 217 4.59 -14.65 5.27
N GLN A 218 4.58 -15.08 6.54
CA GLN A 218 3.36 -15.62 7.15
C GLN A 218 2.29 -14.55 7.33
N TYR A 219 2.69 -13.32 7.68
CA TYR A 219 1.79 -12.17 7.82
C TYR A 219 1.09 -11.84 6.50
N GLU A 220 1.87 -11.78 5.41
CA GLU A 220 1.34 -11.57 4.06
C GLU A 220 0.27 -12.62 3.72
N LYS A 221 0.60 -13.89 3.94
CA LYS A 221 -0.27 -15.02 3.63
C LYS A 221 -1.55 -15.04 4.46
N GLU A 222 -1.46 -14.84 5.78
CA GLU A 222 -2.60 -15.02 6.68
C GLU A 222 -3.41 -13.75 6.93
N LYS A 223 -2.78 -12.58 6.90
CA LYS A 223 -3.41 -11.31 7.29
C LYS A 223 -3.65 -10.36 6.13
N LEU A 224 -2.91 -10.46 5.03
CA LEU A 224 -3.02 -9.50 3.91
C LEU A 224 -3.66 -10.11 2.65
N ALA A 225 -3.34 -11.37 2.30
CA ALA A 225 -3.72 -11.98 1.03
C ALA A 225 -5.24 -11.94 0.75
N ASN A 226 -6.07 -12.16 1.78
CA ASN A 226 -7.52 -12.22 1.63
C ASN A 226 -8.23 -10.85 1.78
N VAL A 227 -7.50 -9.80 2.17
CA VAL A 227 -8.06 -8.47 2.47
C VAL A 227 -7.42 -7.35 1.67
N LYS A 228 -6.66 -7.67 0.60
CA LYS A 228 -5.95 -6.71 -0.25
C LYS A 228 -6.83 -5.52 -0.68
N GLY A 229 -8.08 -5.79 -1.10
CA GLY A 229 -9.03 -4.75 -1.51
C GLY A 229 -9.54 -3.85 -0.37
N GLN A 230 -9.42 -4.30 0.89
CA GLN A 230 -9.87 -3.57 2.08
C GLN A 230 -8.76 -2.73 2.71
N LEU A 231 -7.49 -2.97 2.37
CA LEU A 231 -6.33 -2.25 2.95
C LEU A 231 -6.41 -0.73 2.76
N ARG A 232 -7.14 -0.26 1.75
CA ARG A 232 -7.40 1.17 1.49
C ARG A 232 -8.34 1.81 2.53
N ASN A 233 -9.16 1.03 3.22
CA ASN A 233 -10.12 1.57 4.19
C ASN A 233 -9.44 1.85 5.54
N LEU A 234 -8.71 2.97 5.60
CA LEU A 234 -7.98 3.40 6.80
C LEU A 234 -8.91 3.89 7.95
N LYS A 235 -10.23 3.81 7.79
CA LYS A 235 -11.20 4.11 8.85
C LYS A 235 -11.70 2.86 9.57
N ASP A 236 -11.44 1.68 9.02
CA ASP A 236 -11.88 0.42 9.58
C ASP A 236 -10.90 -0.07 10.67
N PRO A 237 -11.33 -0.21 11.94
CA PRO A 237 -10.46 -0.69 13.01
C PRO A 237 -10.00 -2.15 12.82
N THR A 238 -10.66 -2.91 11.94
CA THR A 238 -10.28 -4.29 11.60
C THR A 238 -9.25 -4.36 10.46
N ASN A 239 -8.98 -3.25 9.76
CA ASN A 239 -8.00 -3.19 8.69
C ASN A 239 -6.58 -3.43 9.25
N PRO A 240 -5.84 -4.44 8.75
CA PRO A 240 -4.49 -4.73 9.21
C PRO A 240 -3.51 -3.57 9.09
N LEU A 241 -3.58 -2.78 8.01
CA LEU A 241 -2.71 -1.61 7.83
C LEU A 241 -3.03 -0.52 8.87
N PHE A 242 -4.30 -0.26 9.13
CA PHE A 242 -4.71 0.69 10.17
C PHE A 242 -4.24 0.27 11.57
N GLN A 243 -4.38 -1.02 11.90
CA GLN A 243 -3.87 -1.56 13.17
C GLN A 243 -2.35 -1.41 13.31
N LEU A 244 -1.60 -1.70 12.23
CA LEU A 244 -0.15 -1.54 12.23
C LEU A 244 0.28 -0.08 12.40
N ILE A 245 -0.38 0.86 11.72
CA ILE A 245 -0.12 2.31 11.87
C ILE A 245 -0.35 2.74 13.33
N ASN A 246 -1.47 2.33 13.93
CA ASN A 246 -1.75 2.66 15.33
C ASN A 246 -0.68 2.10 16.28
N ILE A 247 -0.24 0.84 16.08
CA ILE A 247 0.84 0.25 16.88
C ILE A 247 2.14 1.04 16.70
N ALA A 248 2.48 1.40 15.47
CA ALA A 248 3.68 2.19 15.19
C ALA A 248 3.63 3.55 15.88
N GLU A 249 2.50 4.24 15.86
CA GLU A 249 2.32 5.53 16.53
C GLU A 249 2.40 5.42 18.06
N GLU A 250 1.75 4.42 18.66
CA GLU A 250 1.85 4.14 20.09
C GLU A 250 3.30 3.86 20.53
N GLN A 251 4.10 3.24 19.66
CA GLN A 251 5.51 2.90 19.89
C GLN A 251 6.49 3.97 19.36
N GLN A 252 6.00 5.15 18.96
CA GLN A 252 6.83 6.24 18.40
C GLN A 252 7.72 5.78 17.24
N ARG A 253 7.24 4.82 16.44
CA ARG A 253 7.91 4.25 15.26
C ARG A 253 9.27 3.59 15.52
N GLN A 254 9.48 3.11 16.75
CA GLN A 254 10.73 2.42 17.11
C GLN A 254 10.74 0.93 16.72
N ASN A 255 9.58 0.34 16.42
CA ASN A 255 9.44 -1.07 16.10
C ASN A 255 9.67 -1.34 14.62
N LYS A 256 10.89 -1.78 14.28
CA LYS A 256 11.30 -2.07 12.90
C LYS A 256 10.41 -3.12 12.21
N LEU A 257 9.99 -4.17 12.92
CA LEU A 257 9.11 -5.19 12.34
C LEU A 257 7.77 -4.59 11.92
N VAL A 258 7.17 -3.75 12.76
CA VAL A 258 5.89 -3.10 12.44
C VAL A 258 6.05 -2.17 11.23
N GLU A 259 7.13 -1.39 11.16
CA GLU A 259 7.41 -0.55 10.00
C GLU A 259 7.57 -1.38 8.71
N ASP A 260 8.31 -2.49 8.77
CA ASP A 260 8.44 -3.41 7.62
C ASP A 260 7.08 -3.98 7.19
N LEU A 261 6.19 -4.30 8.13
CA LEU A 261 4.85 -4.80 7.85
C LEU A 261 3.93 -3.71 7.27
N ILE A 262 4.08 -2.45 7.70
CA ILE A 262 3.38 -1.30 7.08
C ILE A 262 3.82 -1.15 5.63
N ILE A 263 5.13 -1.17 5.37
CA ILE A 263 5.68 -1.08 4.01
C ILE A 263 5.14 -2.23 3.14
N LEU A 264 5.15 -3.45 3.68
CA LEU A 264 4.62 -4.63 2.99
C LEU A 264 3.14 -4.45 2.64
N ALA A 265 2.29 -4.10 3.62
CA ALA A 265 0.86 -3.90 3.40
C ALA A 265 0.58 -2.75 2.41
N ALA A 266 1.30 -1.63 2.54
CA ALA A 266 1.16 -0.49 1.63
C ALA A 266 1.60 -0.83 0.19
N SER A 267 2.62 -1.67 0.01
CA SER A 267 3.08 -2.10 -1.32
C SER A 267 2.07 -2.95 -2.08
N MET A 268 1.13 -3.59 -1.36
CA MET A 268 0.05 -4.37 -1.95
C MET A 268 -1.15 -3.52 -2.39
N ILE A 269 -1.18 -2.23 -2.03
CA ILE A 269 -2.28 -1.34 -2.42
C ILE A 269 -2.04 -0.85 -3.84
N GLU A 270 -2.92 -1.25 -4.74
CA GLU A 270 -3.05 -0.64 -6.06
C GLU A 270 -3.98 0.57 -5.95
N VAL A 271 -3.80 1.60 -6.76
CA VAL A 271 -4.74 2.73 -6.87
C VAL A 271 -5.09 2.85 -8.35
N GLU A 272 -6.35 2.82 -8.73
CA GLU A 272 -6.72 2.93 -10.15
C GLU A 272 -6.70 4.39 -10.62
N ASP A 273 -6.48 4.65 -11.91
CA ASP A 273 -6.45 6.04 -12.42
C ASP A 273 -7.80 6.76 -12.20
N ASN A 274 -8.90 6.04 -12.39
CA ASN A 274 -10.25 6.56 -12.19
C ASN A 274 -10.49 6.92 -10.72
N GLU A 275 -10.02 6.09 -9.80
CA GLU A 275 -10.11 6.32 -8.34
C GLU A 275 -9.23 7.50 -7.93
N LEU A 276 -8.01 7.57 -8.47
CA LEU A 276 -7.09 8.67 -8.22
C LEU A 276 -7.70 10.02 -8.60
N LEU A 277 -8.29 10.13 -9.80
CA LEU A 277 -8.97 11.34 -10.24
C LEU A 277 -10.26 11.58 -9.48
N ASN A 278 -11.00 10.53 -9.12
CA ASN A 278 -12.18 10.69 -8.29
C ASN A 278 -11.83 11.31 -6.92
N ASP A 279 -10.79 10.82 -6.26
CA ASP A 279 -10.42 11.25 -4.92
C ASP A 279 -9.72 12.61 -4.86
N THR A 280 -9.16 13.08 -5.98
CA THR A 280 -8.37 14.32 -6.04
C THR A 280 -9.00 15.42 -6.90
N PHE A 281 -9.96 15.08 -7.76
CA PHE A 281 -10.59 16.00 -8.69
C PHE A 281 -12.11 15.85 -8.77
N ASN A 282 -12.68 14.69 -9.11
CA ASN A 282 -14.13 14.62 -9.36
C ASN A 282 -14.97 14.77 -8.07
N ASN A 283 -14.47 14.23 -6.94
CA ASN A 283 -15.13 14.32 -5.64
C ASN A 283 -14.11 14.35 -4.49
N PRO A 284 -13.27 15.41 -4.42
CA PRO A 284 -12.20 15.48 -3.42
C PRO A 284 -12.79 15.60 -2.01
N SER A 285 -12.30 14.76 -1.09
CA SER A 285 -12.71 14.78 0.32
C SER A 285 -11.53 14.46 1.23
N ARG A 286 -11.47 15.06 2.43
CA ARG A 286 -10.45 14.73 3.44
C ARG A 286 -10.53 13.29 3.93
N GLY A 287 -11.66 12.64 3.68
CA GLY A 287 -11.91 11.27 4.07
C GLY A 287 -11.53 10.23 3.03
N THR A 288 -11.01 10.62 1.86
CA THR A 288 -10.59 9.69 0.81
C THR A 288 -9.24 9.06 1.13
N PHE A 289 -8.99 7.89 0.55
CA PHE A 289 -7.73 7.18 0.75
C PHE A 289 -6.54 8.01 0.25
N VAL A 290 -6.67 8.61 -0.95
CA VAL A 290 -5.59 9.41 -1.53
C VAL A 290 -5.26 10.63 -0.66
N TYR A 291 -6.27 11.33 -0.15
CA TYR A 291 -6.03 12.47 0.74
C TYR A 291 -5.28 12.04 2.02
N LEU A 292 -5.71 10.95 2.65
CA LEU A 292 -5.05 10.43 3.85
C LEU A 292 -3.59 10.07 3.57
N ILE A 293 -3.29 9.41 2.45
CA ILE A 293 -1.91 9.08 2.08
C ILE A 293 -1.06 10.35 1.91
N LEU A 294 -1.59 11.38 1.21
CA LEU A 294 -0.86 12.61 0.90
C LEU A 294 -0.58 13.49 2.12
N PHE A 295 -1.49 13.53 3.09
CA PHE A 295 -1.41 14.50 4.20
C PHE A 295 -1.13 13.89 5.56
N ASP A 296 -1.27 12.57 5.71
CA ASP A 296 -0.83 11.91 6.92
C ASP A 296 0.71 11.78 6.92
N LYS A 297 1.34 12.44 7.90
CA LYS A 297 2.79 12.37 8.11
C LYS A 297 3.26 10.93 8.25
N SER A 298 2.44 10.08 8.85
CA SER A 298 2.70 8.66 9.05
C SER A 298 2.82 7.86 7.74
N LEU A 299 2.26 8.38 6.64
CA LEU A 299 2.17 7.70 5.35
C LEU A 299 3.06 8.34 4.28
N SER A 300 3.50 9.58 4.50
CA SER A 300 4.36 10.35 3.57
C SER A 300 5.68 9.65 3.17
N SER A 301 6.23 8.78 4.02
CA SER A 301 7.48 8.05 3.73
C SER A 301 7.27 6.79 2.89
N LEU A 302 6.03 6.35 2.68
CA LEU A 302 5.71 5.11 1.99
C LEU A 302 5.82 5.26 0.47
N SER A 303 6.16 4.16 -0.22
CA SER A 303 6.29 4.15 -1.69
C SER A 303 5.01 4.52 -2.43
N ILE A 304 3.84 4.23 -1.82
CA ILE A 304 2.53 4.59 -2.36
C ILE A 304 2.33 6.10 -2.43
N HIS A 305 2.85 6.87 -1.47
CA HIS A 305 2.81 8.33 -1.49
C HIS A 305 3.49 8.87 -2.76
N LYS A 306 4.75 8.44 -2.98
CA LYS A 306 5.52 8.82 -4.17
C LYS A 306 4.83 8.39 -5.48
N THR A 307 4.18 7.22 -5.47
CA THR A 307 3.45 6.70 -6.64
C THR A 307 2.24 7.57 -6.98
N ILE A 308 1.46 7.96 -5.97
CA ILE A 308 0.32 8.87 -6.10
C ILE A 308 0.78 10.23 -6.62
N VAL A 309 1.77 10.84 -5.98
CA VAL A 309 2.31 12.16 -6.38
C VAL A 309 2.79 12.15 -7.83
N ASN A 310 3.54 11.12 -8.23
CA ASN A 310 4.02 11.00 -9.61
C ASN A 310 2.87 10.88 -10.62
N ARG A 311 1.82 10.10 -10.32
CA ARG A 311 0.68 9.94 -11.22
C ARG A 311 -0.18 11.18 -11.31
N LEU A 312 -0.39 11.89 -10.20
CA LEU A 312 -1.05 13.20 -10.21
C LEU A 312 -0.24 14.22 -11.01
N SER A 313 1.09 14.21 -10.91
CA SER A 313 1.95 15.09 -11.72
C SER A 313 1.90 14.75 -13.22
N GLN A 314 1.73 13.48 -13.59
CA GLN A 314 1.46 13.10 -14.98
C GLN A 314 0.12 13.66 -15.45
N GLN A 315 -0.93 13.57 -14.64
CA GLN A 315 -2.22 14.17 -14.97
C GLN A 315 -2.12 15.69 -15.12
N TRP A 316 -1.43 16.36 -14.19
CA TRP A 316 -1.15 17.79 -14.28
C TRP A 316 -0.54 18.13 -15.64
N THR A 317 0.50 17.40 -16.02
CA THR A 317 1.22 17.64 -17.29
C THR A 317 0.30 17.47 -18.49
N LYS A 318 -0.62 16.50 -18.46
CA LYS A 318 -1.64 16.36 -19.51
C LYS A 318 -2.55 17.59 -19.58
N TRP A 319 -3.02 18.10 -18.44
CA TRP A 319 -3.87 19.28 -18.41
C TRP A 319 -3.14 20.54 -18.91
N GLU A 320 -1.88 20.72 -18.51
CA GLU A 320 -0.99 21.78 -18.99
C GLU A 320 -0.80 21.73 -20.52
N GLN A 321 -0.75 20.52 -21.10
CA GLN A 321 -0.69 20.29 -22.54
C GLN A 321 -2.04 20.45 -23.27
N GLY A 322 -3.09 20.90 -22.57
CA GLY A 322 -4.36 21.23 -23.22
C GLY A 322 -5.39 20.11 -23.30
N THR A 323 -5.21 19.02 -22.55
CA THR A 323 -6.12 17.86 -22.64
C THR A 323 -7.44 18.02 -21.86
N LEU A 324 -7.64 19.16 -21.17
CA LEU A 324 -8.85 19.43 -20.41
C LEU A 324 -10.12 19.33 -21.27
N LEU A 325 -11.09 18.53 -20.79
CA LEU A 325 -12.40 18.38 -21.39
C LEU A 325 -13.35 19.47 -20.88
N ALA A 326 -14.45 19.72 -21.60
CA ALA A 326 -15.48 20.66 -21.11
C ALA A 326 -16.14 20.17 -19.81
N SER A 327 -16.25 18.86 -19.61
CA SER A 327 -16.73 18.24 -18.37
C SER A 327 -15.82 18.55 -17.17
N ASP A 328 -14.49 18.49 -17.36
CA ASP A 328 -13.51 18.81 -16.30
C ASP A 328 -13.64 20.28 -15.88
N ILE A 329 -13.77 21.19 -16.86
CA ILE A 329 -13.97 22.61 -16.59
C ILE A 329 -15.26 22.86 -15.82
N ARG A 330 -16.37 22.28 -16.28
CA ARG A 330 -17.65 22.41 -15.59
C ARG A 330 -17.58 21.87 -14.16
N THR A 331 -16.83 20.79 -13.94
CA THR A 331 -16.62 20.21 -12.61
C THR A 331 -15.88 21.21 -11.71
N TRP A 332 -14.77 21.78 -12.19
CA TRP A 332 -13.98 22.77 -11.46
C TRP A 332 -14.76 24.06 -11.14
N GLU A 333 -15.49 24.61 -12.13
CA GLU A 333 -16.29 25.83 -11.94
C GLU A 333 -17.35 25.63 -10.84
N ASN A 334 -17.98 24.44 -10.82
CA ASN A 334 -19.09 24.09 -9.94
C ASN A 334 -18.67 23.49 -8.58
N PHE A 335 -17.37 23.37 -8.28
CA PHE A 335 -16.96 22.85 -6.99
C PHE A 335 -17.56 23.65 -5.82
N PRO A 336 -18.16 22.98 -4.82
CA PRO A 336 -18.45 23.56 -3.53
C PRO A 336 -17.17 24.11 -2.87
N LYS A 337 -17.35 25.08 -1.96
CA LYS A 337 -16.24 25.74 -1.25
C LYS A 337 -15.28 24.74 -0.58
N GLU A 338 -15.80 23.67 0.02
CA GLU A 338 -14.98 22.65 0.68
C GLU A 338 -14.14 21.84 -0.33
N GLN A 339 -14.72 21.42 -1.45
CA GLN A 339 -14.00 20.70 -2.50
C GLN A 339 -12.92 21.57 -3.15
N LYS A 340 -13.20 22.87 -3.39
CA LYS A 340 -12.19 23.83 -3.84
C LYS A 340 -11.03 23.91 -2.85
N ALA A 341 -11.31 24.02 -1.55
CA ALA A 341 -10.26 24.07 -0.53
C ALA A 341 -9.38 22.81 -0.55
N ILE A 342 -9.97 21.62 -0.66
CA ILE A 342 -9.22 20.35 -0.70
C ILE A 342 -8.41 20.23 -1.99
N PHE A 343 -8.97 20.65 -3.13
CA PHE A 343 -8.25 20.74 -4.40
C PHE A 343 -7.01 21.64 -4.26
N HIS A 344 -7.15 22.84 -3.69
CA HIS A 344 -6.03 23.76 -3.43
C HIS A 344 -5.10 23.32 -2.28
N GLU A 345 -5.40 22.23 -1.56
CA GLU A 345 -4.44 21.57 -0.68
C GLU A 345 -3.62 20.54 -1.48
N ILE A 346 -4.30 19.66 -2.23
CA ILE A 346 -3.70 18.52 -2.96
C ILE A 346 -2.75 19.01 -4.06
N TRP A 347 -3.25 19.83 -4.97
CA TRP A 347 -2.52 20.13 -6.20
C TRP A 347 -1.27 20.98 -5.93
N PRO A 348 -1.28 22.00 -5.06
CA PRO A 348 -0.04 22.69 -4.67
C PRO A 348 1.01 21.78 -4.00
N LEU A 349 0.59 20.74 -3.25
CA LEU A 349 1.52 19.74 -2.74
C LEU A 349 2.19 18.96 -3.88
N VAL A 350 1.41 18.47 -4.85
CA VAL A 350 1.93 17.79 -6.04
C VAL A 350 2.87 18.70 -6.82
N ALA A 351 2.52 19.98 -6.97
CA ALA A 351 3.36 20.96 -7.66
C ALA A 351 4.71 21.13 -6.97
N LYS A 352 4.69 21.30 -5.64
CA LYS A 352 5.90 21.44 -4.83
C LYS A 352 6.80 20.22 -4.91
N GLU A 353 6.23 19.02 -4.82
CA GLU A 353 7.02 17.77 -4.81
C GLU A 353 7.56 17.37 -6.18
N THR A 354 6.95 17.88 -7.26
CA THR A 354 7.38 17.58 -8.63
C THR A 354 7.96 18.80 -9.36
N GLU A 355 8.29 19.85 -8.60
CA GLU A 355 8.91 21.09 -9.09
C GLU A 355 8.14 21.75 -10.24
N LYS A 356 6.81 21.64 -10.24
CA LYS A 356 5.95 22.35 -11.20
C LYS A 356 5.92 23.83 -10.87
N THR A 357 6.16 24.65 -11.88
CA THR A 357 6.19 26.11 -11.78
C THR A 357 4.91 26.78 -12.25
N VAL A 358 4.15 26.10 -13.11
CA VAL A 358 2.83 26.56 -13.58
C VAL A 358 1.84 26.40 -12.44
N ASP A 359 0.98 27.40 -12.25
CA ASP A 359 -0.11 27.34 -11.28
C ASP A 359 -1.31 26.60 -11.88
N ILE A 360 -1.89 25.64 -11.15
CA ILE A 360 -2.99 24.82 -11.67
C ILE A 360 -4.22 25.68 -11.99
N ASP A 361 -4.48 26.70 -11.19
CA ASP A 361 -5.63 27.57 -11.39
C ASP A 361 -5.51 28.33 -12.70
N SER A 362 -4.28 28.72 -13.08
CA SER A 362 -4.03 29.35 -14.39
C SER A 362 -4.34 28.43 -15.57
N VAL A 363 -4.09 27.12 -15.44
CA VAL A 363 -4.40 26.12 -16.47
C VAL A 363 -5.92 26.01 -16.68
N PHE A 364 -6.68 25.96 -15.58
CA PHE A 364 -8.13 25.95 -15.63
C PHE A 364 -8.69 27.28 -16.14
N ASP A 365 -8.18 28.43 -15.68
CA ASP A 365 -8.65 29.76 -16.10
C ASP A 365 -8.49 30.01 -17.60
N VAL A 366 -7.33 29.64 -18.17
CA VAL A 366 -7.08 29.75 -19.62
C VAL A 366 -8.07 28.88 -20.39
N SER A 367 -8.27 27.65 -19.94
CA SER A 367 -9.18 26.70 -20.59
C SER A 367 -10.64 27.13 -20.44
N CYS A 368 -11.02 27.72 -19.30
CA CYS A 368 -12.36 28.26 -19.04
C CYS A 368 -12.68 29.41 -20.00
N LYS A 369 -11.75 30.34 -20.18
CA LYS A 369 -11.89 31.45 -21.14
C LYS A 369 -12.04 30.92 -22.56
N ALA A 370 -11.24 29.91 -22.94
CA ALA A 370 -11.34 29.29 -24.25
C ALA A 370 -12.70 28.61 -24.48
N LEU A 371 -13.22 27.88 -23.48
CA LEU A 371 -14.54 27.26 -23.55
C LEU A 371 -15.66 28.29 -23.65
N LYS A 372 -15.63 29.35 -22.81
CA LYS A 372 -16.62 30.44 -22.83
C LYS A 372 -16.66 31.14 -24.18
N ALA A 373 -15.51 31.49 -24.75
CA ALA A 373 -15.45 32.11 -26.08
C ALA A 373 -16.06 31.22 -27.17
N LYS A 374 -15.83 29.90 -27.11
CA LYS A 374 -16.41 28.93 -28.06
C LYS A 374 -17.92 28.78 -27.88
N LEU A 375 -18.42 28.74 -26.65
CA LEU A 375 -19.86 28.70 -26.35
C LEU A 375 -20.57 30.00 -26.77
N GLU A 376 -19.98 31.17 -26.48
CA GLU A 376 -20.52 32.46 -26.94
C GLU A 376 -20.60 32.53 -28.47
N THR A 377 -19.58 31.99 -29.16
CA THR A 377 -19.60 31.89 -30.63
C THR A 377 -20.72 30.97 -31.10
N ASN A 378 -20.91 29.82 -30.45
CA ASN A 378 -21.99 28.88 -30.75
C ASN A 378 -23.38 29.53 -30.57
N ASP A 379 -23.59 30.25 -29.47
CA ASP A 379 -24.87 30.93 -29.20
C ASP A 379 -25.16 32.04 -30.21
N LYS A 380 -24.13 32.80 -30.62
CA LYS A 380 -24.25 33.79 -31.70
C LYS A 380 -24.66 33.14 -33.02
N ILE A 381 -24.01 32.04 -33.41
CA ILE A 381 -24.33 31.31 -34.64
C ILE A 381 -25.78 30.80 -34.60
N ILE A 382 -26.20 30.17 -33.50
CA ILE A 382 -27.58 29.68 -33.34
C ILE A 382 -28.58 30.84 -33.49
N THR A 383 -28.34 31.95 -32.80
CA THR A 383 -29.20 33.15 -32.90
C THR A 383 -29.27 33.69 -34.33
N CYS A 384 -28.15 33.69 -35.07
CA CYS A 384 -28.11 34.06 -36.48
C CYS A 384 -28.93 33.10 -37.35
N LEU A 385 -28.80 31.78 -37.16
CA LEU A 385 -29.53 30.76 -37.91
C LEU A 385 -31.04 30.74 -37.59
N ASP A 386 -31.42 31.10 -36.36
CA ASP A 386 -32.82 31.27 -35.96
C ASP A 386 -33.47 32.51 -36.58
N THR A 387 -32.68 33.57 -36.74
CA THR A 387 -33.09 34.82 -37.39
C THR A 387 -33.12 34.69 -38.92
N TYR A 388 -32.29 33.82 -39.46
CA TYR A 388 -32.24 33.51 -40.88
C TYR A 388 -33.52 32.80 -41.34
N CYS A 389 -34.00 33.19 -42.53
CA CYS A 389 -35.30 32.85 -43.10
C CYS A 389 -35.60 31.34 -42.96
N GLN A 390 -36.72 30.98 -42.33
CA GLN A 390 -37.13 29.60 -42.03
C GLN A 390 -37.09 28.65 -43.24
N ASP A 391 -37.16 29.18 -44.46
CA ASP A 391 -37.23 28.43 -45.73
C ASP A 391 -35.90 28.33 -46.49
N ALA A 392 -34.78 28.68 -45.87
CA ALA A 392 -33.47 28.62 -46.50
C ALA A 392 -32.99 27.18 -46.76
N ILE A 393 -32.55 26.92 -48.00
CA ILE A 393 -32.16 25.57 -48.47
C ILE A 393 -30.93 25.04 -47.71
N ASP A 394 -30.03 25.92 -47.29
CA ASP A 394 -28.76 25.59 -46.62
C ASP A 394 -28.86 25.53 -45.08
N LYS A 395 -30.01 25.89 -44.49
CA LYS A 395 -30.20 25.91 -43.03
C LYS A 395 -29.90 24.56 -42.37
N SER A 396 -30.43 23.47 -42.92
CA SER A 396 -30.22 22.12 -42.40
C SER A 396 -28.73 21.74 -42.31
N THR A 397 -27.93 22.18 -43.28
CA THR A 397 -26.49 21.91 -43.30
C THR A 397 -25.75 22.65 -42.18
N TYR A 398 -26.14 23.90 -41.90
CA TYR A 398 -25.57 24.66 -40.79
C TYR A 398 -26.03 24.14 -39.42
N ASP A 399 -27.29 23.74 -39.30
CA ASP A 399 -27.82 23.10 -38.08
C ASP A 399 -27.05 21.80 -37.76
N ASP A 400 -26.80 20.96 -38.78
CA ASP A 400 -25.98 19.75 -38.63
C ASP A 400 -24.53 20.08 -38.24
N LEU A 401 -23.92 21.12 -38.80
CA LEU A 401 -22.57 21.56 -38.44
C LEU A 401 -22.50 22.07 -36.99
N VAL A 402 -23.48 22.85 -36.56
CA VAL A 402 -23.59 23.34 -35.17
C VAL A 402 -23.78 22.17 -34.21
N LYS A 403 -24.67 21.23 -34.54
CA LYS A 403 -24.90 20.03 -33.72
C LYS A 403 -23.63 19.19 -33.59
N ASN A 404 -22.97 18.87 -34.71
CA ASN A 404 -21.72 18.12 -34.70
C ASN A 404 -20.61 18.85 -33.92
N TRP A 405 -20.53 20.17 -34.06
CA TRP A 405 -19.58 20.97 -33.30
C TRP A 405 -19.90 20.98 -31.80
N HIS A 406 -21.18 21.01 -31.44
CA HIS A 406 -21.63 20.94 -30.05
C HIS A 406 -21.29 19.58 -29.41
N GLU A 407 -21.54 18.49 -30.12
CA GLU A 407 -21.23 17.12 -29.67
C GLU A 407 -19.72 16.94 -29.39
N ARG A 408 -18.84 17.65 -30.12
CA ARG A 408 -17.39 17.61 -29.87
C ARG A 408 -17.00 18.16 -28.49
N PHE A 409 -17.76 19.09 -27.90
CA PHE A 409 -17.47 19.56 -26.53
C PHE A 409 -17.64 18.47 -25.48
N GLU A 410 -18.38 17.40 -25.75
CA GLU A 410 -18.57 16.31 -24.79
C GLU A 410 -17.42 15.29 -24.82
N ILE A 411 -16.69 15.18 -25.93
CA ILE A 411 -15.77 14.06 -26.20
C ILE A 411 -14.32 14.54 -26.38
N GLU A 412 -14.11 15.75 -26.89
CA GLU A 412 -12.78 16.26 -27.23
C GLU A 412 -12.25 17.28 -26.23
N SER A 413 -10.93 17.36 -26.12
CA SER A 413 -10.25 18.40 -25.35
C SER A 413 -10.50 19.76 -25.97
N ILE A 414 -10.69 20.78 -25.12
CA ILE A 414 -11.11 22.11 -25.58
C ILE A 414 -10.13 22.70 -26.58
N HIS A 415 -8.83 22.47 -26.46
CA HIS A 415 -7.85 22.98 -27.42
C HIS A 415 -7.95 22.38 -28.83
N LEU A 416 -8.57 21.20 -29.00
CA LEU A 416 -8.73 20.54 -30.31
C LEU A 416 -10.03 20.94 -31.03
N ILE A 417 -10.95 21.57 -30.31
CA ILE A 417 -12.26 21.96 -30.84
C ILE A 417 -12.14 23.29 -31.58
N ASP A 418 -11.73 23.26 -32.84
CA ASP A 418 -11.75 24.47 -33.67
C ASP A 418 -13.16 24.81 -34.15
N ILE A 419 -13.41 26.11 -34.31
CA ILE A 419 -14.63 26.60 -34.97
C ILE A 419 -14.56 26.17 -36.44
N PRO A 420 -15.53 25.40 -36.96
CA PRO A 420 -15.54 25.04 -38.38
C PRO A 420 -15.45 26.30 -39.26
N PRO A 421 -14.61 26.32 -40.31
CA PRO A 421 -14.42 27.52 -41.13
C PRO A 421 -15.72 28.10 -41.70
N ALA A 422 -16.66 27.23 -42.10
CA ALA A 422 -17.98 27.63 -42.57
C ALA A 422 -18.79 28.40 -41.50
N LEU A 423 -18.65 28.02 -40.23
CA LEU A 423 -19.29 28.71 -39.10
C LEU A 423 -18.52 29.99 -38.71
N SER A 424 -17.19 29.99 -38.79
CA SER A 424 -16.38 31.20 -38.55
C SER A 424 -16.72 32.33 -39.51
N ASN A 425 -16.94 32.00 -40.79
CA ASN A 425 -17.36 32.98 -41.79
C ASN A 425 -18.73 33.60 -41.46
N ILE A 426 -19.65 32.84 -40.86
CA ILE A 426 -20.97 33.37 -40.45
C ILE A 426 -20.83 34.37 -39.31
N VAL A 427 -19.96 34.08 -38.34
CA VAL A 427 -19.73 34.92 -37.16
C VAL A 427 -19.29 36.34 -37.54
N GLU A 428 -18.47 36.49 -38.58
CA GLU A 428 -18.04 37.81 -39.07
C GLU A 428 -19.20 38.69 -39.56
N PHE A 429 -20.30 38.07 -39.99
CA PHE A 429 -21.50 38.76 -40.46
C PHE A 429 -22.65 38.71 -39.44
N ALA A 430 -22.45 38.08 -38.28
CA ALA A 430 -23.47 37.88 -37.25
C ALA A 430 -24.08 39.19 -36.74
N ASP A 431 -23.25 40.24 -36.60
CA ASP A 431 -23.71 41.57 -36.17
C ASP A 431 -24.49 42.31 -37.28
N GLU A 432 -24.23 42.00 -38.56
CA GLU A 432 -24.93 42.56 -39.73
C GLU A 432 -26.25 41.83 -40.04
N LEU A 433 -26.42 40.63 -39.49
CA LEU A 433 -27.56 39.72 -39.64
C LEU A 433 -28.78 40.04 -38.74
N ASN A 434 -28.95 41.31 -38.38
CA ASN A 434 -30.12 41.79 -37.62
C ASN A 434 -31.44 41.27 -38.24
N PRO A 435 -32.46 40.87 -37.45
CA PRO A 435 -33.76 40.42 -37.95
C PRO A 435 -34.40 41.28 -39.04
N TYR A 436 -34.16 42.59 -39.05
CA TYR A 436 -34.67 43.51 -40.08
C TYR A 436 -33.81 43.60 -41.35
N ALA A 437 -32.53 43.19 -41.29
CA ALA A 437 -31.56 43.23 -42.39
C ALA A 437 -31.20 41.84 -42.96
N ALA A 438 -31.65 40.77 -42.29
CA ALA A 438 -31.21 39.39 -42.48
C ALA A 438 -31.27 38.89 -43.93
N SER A 439 -32.27 39.25 -44.74
CA SER A 439 -32.33 38.75 -46.12
C SER A 439 -31.31 39.41 -47.07
N ILE A 440 -31.00 40.69 -46.87
CA ILE A 440 -30.11 41.47 -47.75
C ILE A 440 -28.64 41.24 -47.36
N ALA A 441 -28.32 41.26 -46.07
CA ALA A 441 -26.98 40.99 -45.57
C ALA A 441 -26.53 39.57 -45.95
N TRP A 442 -27.44 38.59 -45.86
CA TRP A 442 -27.11 37.20 -46.18
C TRP A 442 -26.98 36.91 -47.66
N LYS A 443 -27.87 37.50 -48.48
CA LYS A 443 -27.68 37.47 -49.93
C LYS A 443 -26.33 38.08 -50.33
N THR A 444 -25.96 39.20 -49.69
CA THR A 444 -24.65 39.86 -49.92
C THR A 444 -23.48 38.95 -49.52
N TYR A 445 -23.60 38.22 -48.41
CA TYR A 445 -22.60 37.23 -47.99
C TYR A 445 -22.46 36.08 -49.02
N LEU A 446 -23.57 35.48 -49.46
CA LEU A 446 -23.56 34.41 -50.45
C LEU A 446 -23.03 34.88 -51.81
N ASP A 447 -23.43 36.07 -52.26
CA ASP A 447 -22.93 36.68 -53.49
C ASP A 447 -21.41 36.95 -53.40
N ARG A 448 -20.88 37.30 -52.22
CA ARG A 448 -19.44 37.46 -51.98
C ARG A 448 -18.68 36.13 -51.94
N GLN A 449 -19.28 35.07 -51.40
CA GLN A 449 -18.70 33.71 -51.38
C GLN A 449 -18.67 33.07 -52.77
N THR A 450 -19.64 33.40 -53.62
CA THR A 450 -19.78 32.84 -54.98
C THR A 450 -19.10 33.68 -56.07
N ALA A 451 -18.66 34.91 -55.76
CA ALA A 451 -17.94 35.75 -56.69
C ALA A 451 -16.50 35.23 -56.94
N PRO A 452 -16.09 34.95 -58.19
CA PRO A 452 -14.74 34.47 -58.48
C PRO A 452 -13.70 35.58 -58.21
N SER A 453 -12.67 35.24 -57.44
CA SER A 453 -11.54 36.10 -57.05
C SER A 453 -10.93 36.88 -58.24
N ARG A 454 -11.42 38.10 -58.48
CA ARG A 454 -10.76 39.08 -59.34
C ARG A 454 -9.79 39.88 -58.49
N ASN A 455 -8.58 39.35 -58.29
CA ASN A 455 -7.39 40.16 -58.09
C ASN A 455 -6.13 39.31 -58.32
N ASN A 456 -5.75 39.20 -59.59
CA ASN A 456 -4.37 39.06 -60.02
C ASN A 456 -4.30 39.35 -61.53
N ARG A 457 -4.07 40.62 -61.88
CA ARG A 457 -3.32 41.00 -63.09
C ARG A 457 -2.82 42.44 -62.96
N SER A 458 -1.56 42.51 -62.56
CA SER A 458 -0.51 43.34 -63.17
C SER A 458 -0.86 44.78 -63.55
N LEU A 459 -0.28 45.69 -62.76
CA LEU A 459 0.45 46.85 -63.26
C LEU A 459 1.03 46.60 -64.67
N GLU A 460 0.46 47.22 -65.69
CA GLU A 460 1.24 47.72 -66.81
C GLU A 460 0.88 49.18 -67.07
N ARG A 461 1.92 50.00 -66.97
CA ARG A 461 1.95 51.42 -67.28
C ARG A 461 1.53 51.64 -68.73
N ASN A 462 0.68 52.62 -68.99
CA ASN A 462 0.88 53.45 -70.18
C ASN A 462 0.42 54.90 -69.90
N PRO A 463 1.32 55.90 -70.00
CA PRO A 463 0.99 57.30 -69.78
C PRO A 463 0.84 58.02 -71.12
N ILE A 464 -0.37 58.37 -71.53
CA ILE A 464 -0.66 59.45 -72.49
C ILE A 464 -2.12 59.88 -72.25
N ALA A 465 -2.35 61.20 -72.37
CA ALA A 465 -3.62 61.91 -72.22
C ALA A 465 -3.99 62.36 -70.79
N ARG A 466 -3.05 63.07 -70.14
CA ARG A 466 -3.39 64.42 -69.67
C ARG A 466 -3.59 65.29 -70.90
N GLN A 467 -4.83 65.69 -71.19
CA GLN A 467 -5.24 66.98 -71.76
C GLN A 467 -6.69 66.85 -72.21
N LEU A 468 -7.48 67.89 -71.93
CA LEU A 468 -8.93 68.02 -72.13
C LEU A 468 -9.68 67.30 -70.98
N SER A 469 -10.26 67.95 -69.98
CA SER A 469 -10.80 69.30 -69.93
C SER A 469 -11.19 69.60 -68.48
N GLU A 470 -10.39 70.40 -67.78
CA GLU A 470 -10.98 71.45 -66.97
C GLU A 470 -11.57 72.43 -67.97
N GLU A 471 -12.89 72.58 -68.02
CA GLU A 471 -13.56 73.83 -68.35
C GLU A 471 -15.08 73.65 -68.17
N LEU A 472 -15.64 74.61 -67.44
CA LEU A 472 -16.98 75.17 -67.56
C LEU A 472 -18.15 74.26 -67.17
N ASP A 473 -18.78 74.58 -66.05
CA ASP A 473 -19.77 75.66 -65.88
C ASP A 473 -21.16 75.20 -66.27
N ASN A 474 -22.00 75.24 -65.24
CA ASN A 474 -23.35 75.78 -65.24
C ASN A 474 -24.41 75.23 -66.19
N ASP A 475 -25.60 75.27 -65.59
CA ASP A 475 -26.87 75.58 -66.19
C ASP A 475 -27.83 74.44 -66.57
N THR A 476 -28.71 74.21 -65.59
CA THR A 476 -30.15 74.50 -65.67
C THR A 476 -31.08 73.55 -66.43
N THR A 477 -32.28 73.48 -65.85
CA THR A 477 -33.60 73.19 -66.44
C THR A 477 -33.92 71.71 -66.69
N SER A 478 -34.79 71.11 -65.86
CA SER A 478 -36.26 71.14 -65.93
C SER A 478 -36.86 70.43 -67.14
N ARG A 479 -37.65 69.39 -66.86
CA ARG A 479 -38.97 69.02 -67.39
C ARG A 479 -39.14 67.50 -67.26
N GLN A 480 -40.09 67.05 -66.44
CA GLN A 480 -41.53 66.90 -66.71
C GLN A 480 -41.86 65.73 -67.64
N GLU A 481 -42.85 64.95 -67.17
CA GLU A 481 -43.82 64.18 -67.95
C GLU A 481 -43.27 62.89 -68.57
N GLU A 482 -43.96 61.76 -68.63
CA GLU A 482 -45.39 61.42 -68.54
C GLU A 482 -45.41 59.87 -68.35
N GLU A 483 -46.15 59.34 -67.38
CA GLU A 483 -47.48 58.72 -67.54
C GLU A 483 -47.53 57.26 -68.05
N PHE A 484 -48.58 56.59 -67.53
CA PHE A 484 -49.22 55.35 -67.98
C PHE A 484 -48.47 54.02 -67.76
N SER A 485 -49.08 52.92 -67.32
CA SER A 485 -50.48 52.58 -67.04
C SER A 485 -50.53 51.15 -66.45
N THR A 486 -51.49 50.89 -65.58
CA THR A 486 -52.22 49.61 -65.37
C THR A 486 -51.43 48.35 -64.97
N GLY A 487 -51.88 47.51 -64.03
CA GLY A 487 -53.17 47.43 -63.38
C GLY A 487 -53.15 46.44 -62.21
N ARG A 488 -54.11 46.62 -61.30
CA ARG A 488 -54.44 45.74 -60.18
C ARG A 488 -55.07 44.45 -60.67
N ILE A 489 -54.75 43.33 -60.04
CA ILE A 489 -55.75 42.32 -59.70
C ILE A 489 -55.61 41.98 -58.22
N ASP A 490 -56.76 42.07 -57.56
CA ASP A 490 -57.09 41.89 -56.16
C ASP A 490 -57.69 40.48 -56.01
N ILE A 491 -57.20 39.65 -55.09
CA ILE A 491 -57.98 38.54 -54.55
C ILE A 491 -57.70 38.40 -53.05
N SER A 492 -58.74 38.63 -52.27
CA SER A 492 -58.77 38.48 -50.83
C SER A 492 -59.56 37.23 -50.39
N ARG A 493 -59.13 36.67 -49.25
CA ARG A 493 -59.87 35.84 -48.27
C ARG A 493 -60.13 34.38 -48.68
N LYS A 494 -59.84 33.36 -47.85
CA LYS A 494 -60.39 33.10 -46.50
C LYS A 494 -59.62 31.96 -45.78
N LYS A 495 -59.51 32.11 -44.46
CA LYS A 495 -59.26 31.12 -43.38
C LYS A 495 -60.33 29.99 -43.37
N PRO A 496 -60.16 28.81 -42.70
CA PRO A 496 -59.92 28.72 -41.24
C PRO A 496 -59.12 27.53 -40.66
N TYR A 497 -58.85 27.68 -39.35
CA TYR A 497 -58.40 26.73 -38.33
C TYR A 497 -59.12 25.36 -38.34
N HIS A 498 -58.44 24.25 -37.98
CA HIS A 498 -58.37 23.68 -36.61
C HIS A 498 -57.82 22.23 -36.55
N VAL A 499 -57.06 21.96 -35.46
CA VAL A 499 -56.97 20.71 -34.65
C VAL A 499 -56.40 19.43 -35.27
N TYR A 500 -55.35 18.87 -34.65
CA TYR A 500 -55.34 17.58 -33.91
C TYR A 500 -54.01 17.47 -33.14
N LYS A 501 -54.09 17.33 -31.81
CA LYS A 501 -53.67 16.18 -30.98
C LYS A 501 -52.17 15.97 -30.84
#